data_AF-R5LI86-F1
#
_entry.id   AF-R5LI86-F1
#
_cell.length_a   1.000
_cell.length_b   1.000
_cell.length_c   1.000
_cell.angle_alpha   90.00
_cell.angle_beta   90.00
_cell.angle_gamma   90.00
#
_symmetry.space_group_name_H-M   'P 1'
#
loop_
_entity.id
_entity.type
_entity.pdbx_description
1 polymer ?
#
loop_
_entity_poly.entity_id
_entity_poly.type
_entity_poly.pdbx_seq_one_letter_code
_entity_poly.pdbx_strand_id
1 'polypeptide(L)'
;MEKEVSRKKHRKRSRFWFGYRIYLIVLAVLLVIMWFAVWNTMKKYEAAQPDKVIDNIVNKIESGKISDLKISSKKSKFEPDADPIAELKEKVNGRKLSYKLSTESYDSLAPIYDIMAEKEKIATVSLKSVKEYKKMAILVLSDWEISSVTLAGKAANYAATITVPENYEVTVNTIPLTAEEKTGDAKVMDGFEYVAEYVTPPKSVTYKVEGLINMPVITVNGRTVEESELDIKDGKITYNGGFDSEEIGSELRDYVLNAAKTYTNFFSKDLEGCRNSTAPIEGLFPAGSYYIQMAENYRQQDMWTYSAHQPPVFSNEEVKDYKVYSEDCFSVNVIFDKSMILKLNGQERVDHNDQIYYYVKIDGKWLIADMKEKV
;
A
#
# COMPACT_ATOMS: atom_id res chain seq x y z
N MET A 1 -33.58 -85.63 93.37
CA MET A 1 -34.28 -84.96 92.24
C MET A 1 -34.51 -83.52 92.65
N GLU A 2 -33.80 -82.56 92.07
CA GLU A 2 -34.24 -81.17 92.07
C GLU A 2 -33.60 -80.46 90.87
N LYS A 3 -34.46 -79.93 90.00
CA LYS A 3 -34.10 -79.28 88.74
C LYS A 3 -33.81 -77.80 89.02
N GLU A 4 -32.56 -77.35 88.83
CA GLU A 4 -32.29 -75.92 88.75
C GLU A 4 -32.64 -75.36 87.36
N VAL A 5 -33.60 -74.43 87.36
CA VAL A 5 -34.08 -73.71 86.19
C VAL A 5 -33.17 -72.52 85.91
N SER A 6 -32.39 -72.62 84.84
CA SER A 6 -31.62 -71.50 84.27
C SER A 6 -32.55 -70.45 83.64
N ARG A 7 -32.73 -69.30 84.32
CA ARG A 7 -33.40 -68.11 83.75
C ARG A 7 -32.40 -67.28 82.94
N LYS A 8 -32.53 -67.32 81.61
CA LYS A 8 -31.83 -66.39 80.68
C LYS A 8 -32.26 -64.94 80.94
N LYS A 9 -31.32 -64.10 81.36
CA LYS A 9 -31.49 -62.65 81.56
C LYS A 9 -31.48 -61.94 80.20
N HIS A 10 -32.65 -61.55 79.68
CA HIS A 10 -32.74 -60.68 78.50
C HIS A 10 -32.20 -59.29 78.84
N ARG A 11 -30.99 -58.97 78.37
CA ARG A 11 -30.37 -57.64 78.50
C ARG A 11 -31.11 -56.70 77.53
N LYS A 12 -31.95 -55.79 78.05
CA LYS A 12 -32.62 -54.76 77.24
C LYS A 12 -31.57 -54.01 76.42
N ARG A 13 -31.56 -54.17 75.09
CA ARG A 13 -30.73 -53.36 74.19
C ARG A 13 -31.10 -51.90 74.44
N SER A 14 -30.12 -51.11 74.87
CA SER A 14 -30.33 -49.73 75.28
C SER A 14 -30.94 -48.92 74.12
N ARG A 15 -32.06 -48.24 74.38
CA ARG A 15 -32.72 -47.31 73.45
C ARG A 15 -31.75 -46.28 72.84
N PHE A 16 -30.64 -46.01 73.52
CA PHE A 16 -29.52 -45.19 73.05
C PHE A 16 -28.92 -45.66 71.72
N TRP A 17 -28.63 -46.97 71.58
CA TRP A 17 -28.01 -47.52 70.37
C TRP A 17 -28.94 -47.50 69.16
N PHE A 18 -30.26 -47.51 69.39
CA PHE A 18 -31.25 -47.36 68.34
C PHE A 18 -31.33 -45.91 67.85
N GLY A 19 -31.38 -44.93 68.77
CA GLY A 19 -31.31 -43.50 68.42
C GLY A 19 -30.00 -43.10 67.76
N TYR A 20 -28.86 -43.64 68.23
CA TYR A 20 -27.54 -43.41 67.63
C TYR A 20 -27.44 -43.93 66.19
N ARG A 21 -28.04 -45.09 65.89
CA ARG A 21 -28.10 -45.61 64.51
C ARG A 21 -28.93 -44.74 63.59
N ILE A 22 -30.07 -44.23 64.06
CA ILE A 22 -30.90 -43.30 63.28
C ILE A 22 -30.13 -42.01 63.02
N TYR A 23 -29.47 -41.45 64.04
CA TYR A 23 -28.61 -40.28 63.89
C TYR A 23 -27.50 -40.51 62.86
N LEU A 24 -26.80 -41.65 62.92
CA LEU A 24 -25.75 -41.99 61.94
C LEU A 24 -26.29 -42.13 60.51
N ILE A 25 -27.49 -42.70 60.35
CA ILE A 25 -28.12 -42.81 59.02
C ILE A 25 -28.48 -41.42 58.49
N VAL A 26 -29.08 -40.56 59.32
CA VAL A 26 -29.41 -39.18 58.93
C VAL A 26 -28.15 -38.39 58.59
N LEU A 27 -27.10 -38.52 59.41
CA LEU A 27 -25.80 -37.89 59.14
C LEU A 27 -25.18 -38.40 57.83
N ALA A 28 -25.24 -39.70 57.57
CA ALA A 28 -24.75 -40.28 56.32
C ALA A 28 -25.54 -39.77 55.10
N VAL A 29 -26.87 -39.65 55.20
CA VAL A 29 -27.70 -39.07 54.13
C VAL A 29 -27.34 -37.61 53.88
N LEU A 30 -27.15 -36.81 54.94
CA LEU A 30 -26.71 -35.42 54.82
C LEU A 30 -25.33 -35.30 54.17
N LEU A 31 -24.39 -36.19 54.51
CA LEU A 31 -23.08 -36.26 53.88
C LEU A 31 -23.18 -36.59 52.38
N VAL A 32 -24.06 -37.52 51.99
CA VAL A 32 -24.28 -37.85 50.57
C VAL A 32 -24.90 -36.68 49.81
N ILE A 33 -25.89 -35.99 50.38
CA ILE A 33 -26.49 -34.80 49.77
C ILE A 33 -25.45 -33.68 49.62
N MET A 34 -24.65 -33.44 50.66
CA MET A 34 -23.57 -32.47 50.63
C MET A 34 -22.52 -32.84 49.58
N TRP A 35 -22.13 -34.10 49.50
CA TRP A 35 -21.19 -34.60 48.49
C TRP A 35 -21.71 -34.38 47.08
N PHE A 36 -22.99 -34.68 46.82
CA PHE A 36 -23.61 -34.46 45.51
C PHE A 36 -23.70 -32.95 45.17
N ALA A 37 -24.00 -32.10 46.15
CA ALA A 37 -24.03 -30.65 45.97
C ALA A 37 -22.64 -30.08 45.64
N VAL A 38 -21.59 -30.56 46.32
CA VAL A 38 -20.19 -30.19 46.04
C VAL A 38 -19.79 -30.69 44.64
N TRP A 39 -20.07 -31.96 44.32
CA TRP A 39 -19.77 -32.55 43.02
C TRP A 39 -20.39 -31.76 41.87
N ASN A 40 -21.69 -31.46 41.96
CA ASN A 40 -22.39 -30.70 40.92
C ASN A 40 -21.91 -29.24 40.85
N THR A 41 -21.39 -28.70 41.95
CA THR A 41 -20.77 -27.37 41.98
C THR A 41 -19.41 -27.35 41.32
N MET A 42 -18.58 -28.36 41.56
CA MET A 42 -17.29 -28.52 40.89
C MET A 42 -17.45 -28.68 39.39
N LYS A 43 -18.40 -29.51 38.92
CA LYS A 43 -18.70 -29.64 37.49
C LYS A 43 -19.07 -28.31 36.83
N LYS A 44 -19.86 -27.48 37.50
CA LYS A 44 -20.23 -26.15 36.99
C LYS A 44 -19.06 -25.16 37.03
N TYR A 45 -18.22 -25.25 38.04
CA TYR A 45 -17.01 -24.43 38.16
C TYR A 45 -16.00 -24.76 37.05
N GLU A 46 -15.70 -26.04 36.83
CA GLU A 46 -14.83 -26.49 35.74
C GLU A 46 -15.35 -26.05 34.37
N ALA A 47 -16.66 -26.17 34.13
CA ALA A 47 -17.27 -25.74 32.88
C ALA A 47 -17.23 -24.22 32.65
N ALA A 48 -17.12 -23.42 33.72
CA ALA A 48 -17.03 -21.96 33.68
C ALA A 48 -15.59 -21.45 33.59
N GLN A 49 -14.59 -22.34 33.46
CA GLN A 49 -13.21 -21.91 33.25
C GLN A 49 -13.00 -21.40 31.82
N PRO A 50 -12.19 -20.34 31.63
CA PRO A 50 -11.93 -19.78 30.30
C PRO A 50 -11.31 -20.81 29.35
N ASP A 51 -10.52 -21.75 29.87
CA ASP A 51 -9.94 -22.87 29.10
C ASP A 51 -11.03 -23.79 28.48
N LYS A 52 -12.16 -23.99 29.16
CA LYS A 52 -13.29 -24.77 28.60
C LYS A 52 -14.09 -24.01 27.57
N VAL A 53 -14.13 -22.68 27.68
CA VAL A 53 -14.78 -21.81 26.69
C VAL A 53 -13.95 -21.78 25.42
N ILE A 54 -12.62 -21.64 25.51
CA ILE A 54 -11.74 -21.67 24.35
C ILE A 54 -11.66 -23.07 23.71
N ASP A 55 -11.68 -24.16 24.48
CA ASP A 55 -11.85 -25.54 23.97
C ASP A 55 -13.08 -25.64 23.05
N ASN A 56 -14.23 -25.10 23.48
CA ASN A 56 -15.46 -25.11 22.70
C ASN A 56 -15.35 -24.25 21.43
N ILE A 57 -14.69 -23.09 21.50
CA ILE A 57 -14.45 -22.22 20.35
C ILE A 57 -13.56 -22.92 19.31
N VAL A 58 -12.46 -23.53 19.75
CA VAL A 58 -11.56 -24.29 18.86
C VAL A 58 -12.31 -25.43 18.18
N ASN A 59 -13.11 -26.20 18.92
CA ASN A 59 -13.95 -27.26 18.33
C ASN A 59 -14.99 -26.71 17.33
N LYS A 60 -15.58 -25.53 17.60
CA LYS A 60 -16.49 -24.86 16.64
C LYS A 60 -15.77 -24.46 15.36
N ILE A 61 -14.55 -23.95 15.47
CA ILE A 61 -13.69 -23.60 14.32
C ILE A 61 -13.33 -24.85 13.52
N GLU A 62 -12.89 -25.93 14.17
CA GLU A 62 -12.56 -27.22 13.51
C GLU A 62 -13.78 -27.84 12.81
N SER A 63 -14.97 -27.71 13.42
CA SER A 63 -16.23 -28.22 12.85
C SER A 63 -16.85 -27.33 11.77
N GLY A 64 -16.22 -26.19 11.43
CA GLY A 64 -16.70 -25.27 10.38
C GLY A 64 -17.91 -24.41 10.77
N LYS A 65 -18.34 -24.43 12.04
CA LYS A 65 -19.45 -23.63 12.57
C LYS A 65 -18.97 -22.25 13.02
N ILE A 66 -18.53 -21.45 12.06
CA ILE A 66 -17.80 -20.19 12.28
C ILE A 66 -18.64 -18.94 11.93
N SER A 67 -19.84 -19.11 11.36
CA SER A 67 -20.71 -18.02 10.89
C SER A 67 -21.09 -16.99 11.96
N ASP A 68 -21.14 -17.42 13.23
CA ASP A 68 -21.62 -16.60 14.33
C ASP A 68 -20.49 -15.83 15.03
N LEU A 69 -19.24 -16.02 14.58
CA LEU A 69 -18.06 -15.37 15.15
C LEU A 69 -17.77 -14.05 14.43
N LYS A 70 -17.67 -12.95 15.19
CA LYS A 70 -17.15 -11.68 14.68
C LYS A 70 -15.64 -11.78 14.52
N ILE A 71 -15.20 -12.14 13.32
CA ILE A 71 -13.79 -12.27 12.96
C ILE A 71 -13.32 -10.97 12.28
N SER A 72 -12.18 -10.48 12.73
CA SER A 72 -11.46 -9.34 12.14
C SER A 72 -10.11 -9.82 11.61
N SER A 73 -9.59 -9.16 10.57
CA SER A 73 -8.22 -9.35 10.10
C SER A 73 -7.45 -8.04 10.28
N LYS A 74 -6.18 -8.11 10.71
CA LYS A 74 -5.28 -6.96 10.63
C LYS A 74 -4.85 -6.81 9.16
N LYS A 75 -5.49 -5.88 8.45
CA LYS A 75 -5.15 -5.55 7.05
C LYS A 75 -4.88 -4.05 6.90
N SER A 76 -4.09 -3.70 5.89
CA SER A 76 -3.96 -2.31 5.46
C SER A 76 -5.29 -1.80 4.94
N LYS A 77 -5.53 -0.49 5.05
CA LYS A 77 -6.74 0.15 4.52
C LYS A 77 -6.87 -0.01 3.00
N PHE A 78 -5.76 -0.30 2.32
CA PHE A 78 -5.67 -0.49 0.87
C PHE A 78 -5.85 -1.94 0.42
N GLU A 79 -6.12 -2.89 1.32
CA GLU A 79 -6.37 -4.28 0.93
C GLU A 79 -7.87 -4.50 0.69
N PRO A 80 -8.24 -5.24 -0.38
CA PRO A 80 -9.63 -5.56 -0.65
C PRO A 80 -10.31 -6.24 0.54
N ASP A 81 -11.64 -6.14 0.60
CA ASP A 81 -12.46 -6.85 1.58
C ASP A 81 -12.42 -8.36 1.30
N ALA A 82 -11.35 -9.02 1.73
CA ALA A 82 -11.29 -10.45 1.83
C ALA A 82 -12.23 -10.92 2.95
N ASP A 83 -13.04 -11.95 2.69
CA ASP A 83 -13.88 -12.57 3.71
C ASP A 83 -12.97 -13.27 4.76
N PRO A 84 -12.88 -12.73 5.99
CA PRO A 84 -12.02 -13.31 7.02
C PRO A 84 -12.49 -14.73 7.41
N ILE A 85 -13.76 -15.06 7.20
CA ILE A 85 -14.29 -16.41 7.47
C ILE A 85 -13.72 -17.40 6.44
N ALA A 86 -13.62 -17.01 5.18
CA ALA A 86 -13.01 -17.83 4.14
C ALA A 86 -11.51 -18.06 4.40
N GLU A 87 -10.77 -17.02 4.77
CA GLU A 87 -9.35 -17.14 5.11
C GLU A 87 -9.11 -18.08 6.31
N LEU A 88 -9.94 -17.97 7.36
CA LEU A 88 -9.84 -18.86 8.50
C LEU A 88 -10.13 -20.31 8.12
N LYS A 89 -11.16 -20.56 7.29
CA LYS A 89 -11.51 -21.89 6.81
C LYS A 89 -10.36 -22.53 6.04
N GLU A 90 -9.68 -21.76 5.18
CA GLU A 90 -8.51 -22.24 4.44
C GLU A 90 -7.36 -22.62 5.39
N LYS A 91 -7.03 -21.77 6.37
CA LYS A 91 -5.94 -22.03 7.33
C LYS A 91 -6.21 -23.22 8.26
N VAL A 92 -7.48 -23.55 8.51
CA VAL A 92 -7.90 -24.64 9.41
C VAL A 92 -8.12 -25.95 8.67
N ASN A 93 -8.37 -25.93 7.34
CA ASN A 93 -8.79 -27.11 6.60
C ASN A 93 -7.83 -28.30 6.74
N GLY A 94 -8.28 -29.36 7.44
CA GLY A 94 -7.51 -30.58 7.67
C GLY A 94 -6.38 -30.47 8.71
N ARG A 95 -6.21 -29.33 9.39
CA ARG A 95 -5.18 -29.13 10.41
C ARG A 95 -5.76 -29.28 11.82
N LYS A 96 -4.98 -29.88 12.72
CA LYS A 96 -5.34 -29.96 14.15
C LYS A 96 -5.04 -28.63 14.84
N LEU A 97 -6.02 -28.08 15.54
CA LEU A 97 -5.86 -26.84 16.28
C LEU A 97 -5.44 -27.11 17.73
N SER A 98 -4.67 -26.16 18.26
CA SER A 98 -4.33 -26.05 19.68
C SER A 98 -4.38 -24.59 20.07
N TYR A 99 -4.36 -24.30 21.37
CA TYR A 99 -4.32 -22.93 21.87
C TYR A 99 -3.30 -22.79 22.98
N LYS A 100 -2.82 -21.57 23.17
CA LYS A 100 -1.98 -21.18 24.31
C LYS A 100 -2.42 -19.82 24.82
N LEU A 101 -2.21 -19.55 26.11
CA LEU A 101 -2.39 -18.21 26.64
C LEU A 101 -1.38 -17.27 25.96
N SER A 102 -1.86 -16.15 25.44
CA SER A 102 -1.02 -15.16 24.77
C SER A 102 -0.10 -14.47 25.78
N THR A 103 1.10 -14.09 25.37
CA THR A 103 2.01 -13.27 26.18
C THR A 103 1.42 -11.89 26.50
N GLU A 104 0.44 -11.44 25.71
CA GLU A 104 -0.28 -10.17 25.88
C GLU A 104 -1.45 -10.28 26.87
N SER A 105 -1.73 -11.48 27.39
CA SER A 105 -2.82 -11.74 28.32
C SER A 105 -2.43 -11.39 29.77
N TYR A 106 -2.57 -10.12 30.13
CA TYR A 106 -2.25 -9.64 31.50
C TYR A 106 -3.47 -9.53 32.42
N ASP A 107 -4.68 -9.46 31.84
CA ASP A 107 -5.93 -9.30 32.59
C ASP A 107 -6.65 -10.65 32.72
N SER A 108 -6.84 -11.11 33.96
CA SER A 108 -7.57 -12.35 34.24
C SER A 108 -9.06 -12.26 33.92
N LEU A 109 -9.63 -11.06 33.81
CA LEU A 109 -11.02 -10.81 33.41
C LEU A 109 -11.18 -10.66 31.89
N ALA A 110 -10.07 -10.51 31.17
CA ALA A 110 -10.04 -10.40 29.72
C ALA A 110 -8.89 -11.25 29.11
N PRO A 111 -8.90 -12.58 29.31
CA PRO A 111 -7.81 -13.42 28.87
C PRO A 111 -7.75 -13.48 27.34
N ILE A 112 -6.51 -13.50 26.82
CA ILE A 112 -6.21 -13.53 25.39
C ILE A 112 -5.55 -14.87 25.07
N TYR A 113 -6.11 -15.60 24.11
CA TYR A 113 -5.62 -16.90 23.66
C TYR A 113 -5.15 -16.84 22.22
N ASP A 114 -3.98 -17.43 21.94
CA ASP A 114 -3.47 -17.63 20.59
C ASP A 114 -3.84 -19.03 20.11
N ILE A 115 -4.60 -19.09 19.00
CA ILE A 115 -4.93 -20.33 18.30
C ILE A 115 -3.79 -20.66 17.35
N MET A 116 -3.28 -21.88 17.49
CA MET A 116 -2.16 -22.42 16.73
C MET A 116 -2.64 -23.59 15.89
N ALA A 117 -2.36 -23.56 14.59
CA ALA A 117 -2.42 -24.75 13.74
C ALA A 117 -1.01 -25.35 13.71
N GLU A 118 -0.84 -26.52 14.33
CA GLU A 118 0.48 -27.16 14.55
C GLU A 118 1.48 -26.27 15.32
N LYS A 119 2.24 -25.42 14.61
CA LYS A 119 3.22 -24.48 15.17
C LYS A 119 3.02 -23.04 14.69
N GLU A 120 2.08 -22.80 13.78
CA GLU A 120 1.79 -21.48 13.21
C GLU A 120 0.62 -20.83 13.95
N LYS A 121 0.76 -19.56 14.32
CA LYS A 121 -0.34 -18.80 14.91
C LYS A 121 -1.31 -18.41 13.81
N ILE A 122 -2.57 -18.83 13.92
CA ILE A 122 -3.61 -18.57 12.91
C ILE A 122 -4.60 -17.49 13.34
N ALA A 123 -4.86 -17.36 14.64
CA ALA A 123 -5.80 -16.39 15.18
C ALA A 123 -5.51 -16.09 16.66
N THR A 124 -6.02 -14.96 17.14
CA THR A 124 -6.07 -14.57 18.54
C THR A 124 -7.52 -14.38 18.93
N VAL A 125 -7.93 -14.96 20.06
CA VAL A 125 -9.27 -14.83 20.64
C VAL A 125 -9.16 -14.08 21.94
N SER A 126 -9.90 -12.98 22.06
CA SER A 126 -10.06 -12.25 23.31
C SER A 126 -11.41 -12.61 23.93
N LEU A 127 -11.38 -13.05 25.18
CA LEU A 127 -12.58 -13.27 25.99
C LEU A 127 -12.80 -12.08 26.92
N LYS A 128 -14.03 -11.92 27.39
CA LYS A 128 -14.38 -10.96 28.43
C LYS A 128 -15.30 -11.62 29.45
N SER A 129 -14.98 -11.43 30.74
CA SER A 129 -15.89 -11.78 31.84
C SER A 129 -17.05 -10.79 31.86
N VAL A 130 -18.27 -11.28 31.62
CA VAL A 130 -19.49 -10.45 31.58
C VAL A 130 -20.17 -10.40 32.94
N LYS A 131 -20.11 -11.52 33.67
CA LYS A 131 -20.73 -11.63 34.98
C LYS A 131 -19.94 -12.57 35.86
N GLU A 132 -19.55 -12.08 37.03
CA GLU A 132 -18.98 -12.90 38.08
C GLU A 132 -20.02 -13.19 39.15
N TYR A 133 -20.05 -14.42 39.65
CA TYR A 133 -20.90 -14.81 40.77
C TYR A 133 -20.21 -15.82 41.66
N LYS A 134 -20.52 -15.76 42.95
CA LYS A 134 -19.94 -16.65 43.95
C LYS A 134 -20.84 -17.84 44.22
N LYS A 135 -20.25 -19.02 44.27
CA LYS A 135 -20.91 -20.26 44.70
C LYS A 135 -20.16 -20.88 45.86
N MET A 136 -20.88 -21.44 46.82
CA MET A 136 -20.30 -21.99 48.06
C MET A 136 -19.40 -20.98 48.81
N ALA A 137 -19.74 -19.68 48.76
CA ALA A 137 -19.01 -18.54 49.33
C ALA A 137 -17.58 -18.26 48.80
N ILE A 138 -16.87 -19.27 48.31
CA ILE A 138 -15.44 -19.16 47.93
C ILE A 138 -15.16 -19.32 46.43
N LEU A 139 -16.03 -19.99 45.67
CA LEU A 139 -15.80 -20.23 44.24
C LEU A 139 -16.34 -19.06 43.43
N VAL A 140 -15.46 -18.35 42.73
CA VAL A 140 -15.84 -17.32 41.76
C VAL A 140 -16.02 -18.00 40.41
N LEU A 141 -17.21 -17.87 39.83
CA LEU A 141 -17.52 -18.32 38.48
C LEU A 141 -17.74 -17.10 37.61
N SER A 142 -17.29 -17.18 36.36
CA SER A 142 -17.43 -16.12 35.38
C SER A 142 -18.16 -16.65 34.16
N ASP A 143 -19.16 -15.90 33.70
CA ASP A 143 -19.76 -16.11 32.38
C ASP A 143 -18.89 -15.36 31.36
N TRP A 144 -18.35 -16.10 30.39
CA TRP A 144 -17.43 -15.58 29.38
C TRP A 144 -18.15 -15.32 28.07
N GLU A 145 -17.87 -14.17 27.46
CA GLU A 145 -18.26 -13.86 26.09
C GLU A 145 -17.02 -13.63 25.22
N ILE A 146 -17.18 -13.85 23.92
CA ILE A 146 -16.15 -13.56 22.93
C ILE A 146 -16.16 -12.07 22.66
N SER A 147 -15.07 -11.40 23.04
CA SER A 147 -14.86 -9.98 22.76
C SER A 147 -14.49 -9.77 21.29
N SER A 148 -13.49 -10.53 20.81
CA SER A 148 -13.05 -10.48 19.42
C SER A 148 -12.31 -11.76 19.02
N VAL A 149 -12.37 -12.09 17.72
CA VAL A 149 -11.47 -13.03 17.08
C VAL A 149 -10.70 -12.27 16.02
N THR A 150 -9.37 -12.27 16.09
CA THR A 150 -8.51 -11.57 15.14
C THR A 150 -7.60 -12.57 14.45
N LEU A 151 -7.66 -12.65 13.13
CA LEU A 151 -6.76 -13.52 12.36
C LEU A 151 -5.33 -13.02 12.45
N ALA A 152 -4.40 -13.97 12.53
CA ALA A 152 -3.00 -13.68 12.29
C ALA A 152 -2.87 -13.29 10.82
N GLY A 153 -2.57 -12.01 10.57
CA GLY A 153 -2.36 -11.50 9.22
C GLY A 153 -1.21 -12.22 8.53
N LYS A 154 -1.30 -12.38 7.20
CA LYS A 154 -0.13 -12.73 6.40
C LYS A 154 0.93 -11.64 6.59
N ALA A 155 2.21 -12.00 6.48
CA ALA A 155 3.28 -11.02 6.52
C ALA A 155 3.05 -9.98 5.42
N ALA A 156 3.09 -8.70 5.78
CA ALA A 156 3.09 -7.64 4.79
C ALA A 156 4.40 -7.70 4.02
N ASN A 157 4.31 -8.09 2.75
CA ASN A 157 5.47 -8.30 1.90
C ASN A 157 5.68 -7.16 0.92
N TYR A 158 4.68 -6.28 0.76
CA TYR A 158 4.72 -5.23 -0.23
C TYR A 158 4.65 -3.83 0.38
N ALA A 159 5.38 -2.91 -0.24
CA ALA A 159 5.30 -1.48 0.01
C ALA A 159 5.42 -0.76 -1.33
N ALA A 160 4.60 0.27 -1.56
CA ALA A 160 4.59 1.04 -2.78
C ALA A 160 5.06 2.48 -2.53
N THR A 161 5.96 2.96 -3.40
CA THR A 161 6.38 4.36 -3.48
C THR A 161 5.98 4.88 -4.86
N ILE A 162 5.09 5.86 -4.90
CA ILE A 162 4.45 6.34 -6.14
C ILE A 162 4.75 7.82 -6.29
N THR A 163 5.49 8.21 -7.33
CA THR A 163 5.76 9.62 -7.67
C THR A 163 5.01 9.98 -8.93
N VAL A 164 4.17 11.01 -8.87
CA VAL A 164 3.31 11.46 -9.99
C VAL A 164 3.17 12.98 -9.99
N PRO A 165 2.68 13.61 -11.09
CA PRO A 165 2.31 15.02 -11.09
C PRO A 165 1.31 15.38 -9.98
N GLU A 166 1.43 16.58 -9.40
CA GLU A 166 0.60 17.04 -8.26
C GLU A 166 -0.89 17.09 -8.59
N ASN A 167 -1.23 17.33 -9.86
CA ASN A 167 -2.61 17.39 -10.35
C ASN A 167 -3.23 16.01 -10.66
N TYR A 168 -2.50 14.92 -10.49
CA TYR A 168 -3.00 13.57 -10.79
C TYR A 168 -3.64 12.90 -9.57
N GLU A 169 -4.78 12.25 -9.80
CA GLU A 169 -5.41 11.40 -8.80
C GLU A 169 -4.78 10.01 -8.79
N VAL A 170 -4.44 9.49 -7.61
CA VAL A 170 -3.83 8.16 -7.45
C VAL A 170 -4.71 7.30 -6.58
N THR A 171 -4.96 6.07 -7.01
CA THR A 171 -5.63 5.05 -6.21
C THR A 171 -4.78 3.79 -6.10
N VAL A 172 -4.84 3.14 -4.95
CA VAL A 172 -4.26 1.82 -4.70
C VAL A 172 -5.40 0.88 -4.36
N ASN A 173 -5.59 -0.16 -5.18
CA ASN A 173 -6.73 -1.08 -5.09
C ASN A 173 -8.08 -0.35 -5.00
N THR A 174 -8.28 0.66 -5.87
CA THR A 174 -9.51 1.48 -5.96
C THR A 174 -9.69 2.48 -4.80
N ILE A 175 -8.79 2.51 -3.83
CA ILE A 175 -8.87 3.43 -2.69
C ILE A 175 -7.97 4.64 -2.96
N PRO A 176 -8.50 5.87 -2.96
CA PRO A 176 -7.74 7.06 -3.27
C PRO A 176 -6.68 7.35 -2.19
N LEU A 177 -5.50 7.76 -2.63
CA LEU A 177 -4.44 8.25 -1.75
C LEU A 177 -4.77 9.68 -1.32
N THR A 178 -4.50 9.99 -0.06
CA THR A 178 -4.80 11.28 0.56
C THR A 178 -3.52 11.97 1.00
N ALA A 179 -3.67 13.13 1.66
CA ALA A 179 -2.54 13.84 2.26
C ALA A 179 -1.80 13.02 3.33
N GLU A 180 -2.45 12.02 3.95
CA GLU A 180 -1.81 11.15 4.95
C GLU A 180 -0.68 10.30 4.37
N GLU A 181 -0.78 9.92 3.09
CA GLU A 181 0.19 9.08 2.40
C GLU A 181 1.29 9.89 1.71
N LYS A 182 1.17 11.22 1.65
CA LYS A 182 2.14 12.10 0.99
C LYS A 182 3.43 12.16 1.80
N THR A 183 4.55 11.99 1.11
CA THR A 183 5.89 12.12 1.70
C THR A 183 6.53 13.43 1.28
N GLY A 184 6.64 14.36 2.23
CA GLY A 184 7.27 15.66 2.01
C GLY A 184 6.44 16.62 1.15
N ASP A 185 7.06 17.76 0.82
CA ASP A 185 6.44 18.78 -0.02
C ASP A 185 6.57 18.45 -1.51
N ALA A 186 5.63 18.97 -2.31
CA ALA A 186 5.66 18.85 -3.76
C ALA A 186 6.95 19.47 -4.34
N LYS A 187 7.63 18.75 -5.22
CA LYS A 187 8.91 19.16 -5.81
C LYS A 187 8.71 19.59 -7.25
N VAL A 188 9.40 20.66 -7.66
CA VAL A 188 9.46 21.04 -9.08
C VAL A 188 10.09 19.90 -9.88
N MET A 189 9.48 19.54 -11.01
CA MET A 189 10.00 18.51 -11.89
C MET A 189 11.31 18.95 -12.56
N ASP A 190 12.18 18.00 -12.90
CA ASP A 190 13.42 18.30 -13.61
C ASP A 190 13.15 18.78 -15.04
N GLY A 191 14.02 19.65 -15.58
CA GLY A 191 13.94 20.14 -16.97
C GLY A 191 13.14 21.43 -17.16
N PHE A 192 12.83 22.15 -16.08
CA PHE A 192 12.07 23.41 -16.10
C PHE A 192 12.90 24.61 -15.59
N GLU A 193 14.22 24.57 -15.74
CA GLU A 193 15.14 25.55 -15.13
C GLU A 193 14.87 26.95 -15.67
N TYR A 194 14.79 27.12 -16.99
CA TYR A 194 14.46 28.39 -17.63
C TYR A 194 12.95 28.62 -17.79
N VAL A 195 12.15 27.55 -17.78
CA VAL A 195 10.68 27.64 -17.84
C VAL A 195 10.11 28.41 -16.63
N ALA A 196 10.72 28.24 -15.46
CA ALA A 196 10.27 28.84 -14.21
C ALA A 196 10.29 30.39 -14.20
N GLU A 197 11.00 31.02 -15.14
CA GLU A 197 11.00 32.49 -15.30
C GLU A 197 9.69 33.02 -15.90
N TYR A 198 8.96 32.18 -16.64
CA TYR A 198 7.80 32.59 -17.44
C TYR A 198 6.49 32.01 -16.92
N VAL A 199 6.52 30.77 -16.41
CA VAL A 199 5.33 30.05 -15.93
C VAL A 199 5.66 29.28 -14.65
N THR A 200 4.63 28.95 -13.86
CA THR A 200 4.83 28.09 -12.69
C THR A 200 5.11 26.66 -13.16
N PRO A 201 6.29 26.09 -12.84
CA PRO A 201 6.65 24.78 -13.34
C PRO A 201 5.81 23.69 -12.66
N PRO A 202 5.51 22.58 -13.36
CA PRO A 202 4.76 21.49 -12.79
C PRO A 202 5.55 20.85 -11.64
N LYS A 203 4.81 20.41 -10.62
CA LYS A 203 5.37 19.73 -9.46
C LYS A 203 4.97 18.27 -9.45
N SER A 204 5.81 17.44 -8.86
CA SER A 204 5.52 16.06 -8.53
C SER A 204 5.33 15.88 -7.03
N VAL A 205 4.49 14.92 -6.67
CA VAL A 205 4.24 14.47 -5.30
C VAL A 205 4.57 13.00 -5.20
N THR A 206 5.13 12.60 -4.06
CA THR A 206 5.43 11.21 -3.76
C THR A 206 4.50 10.71 -2.67
N TYR A 207 3.91 9.54 -2.89
CA TYR A 207 3.08 8.83 -1.93
C TYR A 207 3.78 7.55 -1.48
N LYS A 208 3.60 7.20 -0.20
CA LYS A 208 4.11 5.95 0.37
C LYS A 208 2.99 5.14 1.00
N VAL A 209 2.86 3.89 0.55
CA VAL A 209 1.90 2.93 1.06
C VAL A 209 2.65 1.71 1.58
N GLU A 210 2.40 1.34 2.83
CA GLU A 210 3.04 0.21 3.50
C GLU A 210 2.00 -0.79 4.02
N GLY A 211 2.46 -1.97 4.40
CA GLY A 211 1.62 -2.97 5.05
C GLY A 211 0.76 -3.78 4.06
N LEU A 212 1.13 -3.82 2.79
CA LEU A 212 0.41 -4.56 1.76
C LEU A 212 0.80 -6.04 1.81
N ILE A 213 -0.21 -6.90 1.80
CA ILE A 213 -0.11 -8.35 1.81
C ILE A 213 0.03 -8.86 0.37
N ASN A 214 -0.75 -8.29 -0.54
CA ASN A 214 -0.77 -8.66 -1.95
C ASN A 214 -0.13 -7.57 -2.81
N MET A 215 0.24 -7.92 -4.04
CA MET A 215 0.68 -6.95 -5.02
C MET A 215 -0.48 -5.97 -5.31
N PRO A 216 -0.30 -4.65 -5.08
CA PRO A 216 -1.33 -3.65 -5.30
C PRO A 216 -1.57 -3.40 -6.78
N VAL A 217 -2.82 -3.08 -7.12
CA VAL A 217 -3.19 -2.44 -8.38
C VAL A 217 -3.09 -0.94 -8.20
N ILE A 218 -2.22 -0.29 -8.96
CA ILE A 218 -2.00 1.16 -8.92
C ILE A 218 -2.71 1.78 -10.12
N THR A 219 -3.56 2.77 -9.88
CA THR A 219 -4.23 3.53 -10.94
C THR A 219 -3.90 5.00 -10.76
N VAL A 220 -3.45 5.65 -11.83
CA VAL A 220 -3.05 7.05 -11.88
C VAL A 220 -3.87 7.74 -12.97
N ASN A 221 -4.56 8.81 -12.59
CA ASN A 221 -5.43 9.59 -13.48
C ASN A 221 -6.41 8.73 -14.30
N GLY A 222 -6.98 7.69 -13.68
CA GLY A 222 -7.90 6.75 -14.32
C GLY A 222 -7.25 5.64 -15.17
N ARG A 223 -5.93 5.69 -15.41
CA ARG A 223 -5.17 4.62 -16.09
C ARG A 223 -4.57 3.66 -15.07
N THR A 224 -4.82 2.37 -15.23
CA THR A 224 -4.12 1.33 -14.47
C THR A 224 -2.68 1.21 -14.97
N VAL A 225 -1.74 1.28 -14.03
CA VAL A 225 -0.31 1.14 -14.31
C VAL A 225 0.00 -0.33 -14.60
N GLU A 226 0.70 -0.60 -15.70
CA GLU A 226 1.11 -1.97 -16.03
C GLU A 226 2.29 -2.42 -15.16
N GLU A 227 2.40 -3.72 -14.90
CA GLU A 227 3.51 -4.29 -14.12
C GLU A 227 4.88 -4.01 -14.75
N SER A 228 4.95 -3.88 -16.08
CA SER A 228 6.16 -3.52 -16.83
C SER A 228 6.67 -2.10 -16.53
N GLU A 229 5.79 -1.22 -16.04
CA GLU A 229 6.10 0.17 -15.66
C GLU A 229 6.55 0.28 -14.18
N LEU A 230 6.50 -0.83 -13.43
CA LEU A 230 6.85 -0.88 -12.02
C LEU A 230 8.26 -1.42 -11.81
N ASP A 231 9.08 -0.72 -11.02
CA ASP A 231 10.34 -1.26 -10.50
C ASP A 231 10.04 -2.04 -9.21
N ILE A 232 10.14 -3.37 -9.28
CA ILE A 232 9.82 -4.27 -8.16
C ILE A 232 11.10 -4.94 -7.66
N LYS A 233 11.49 -4.64 -6.42
CA LYS A 233 12.66 -5.23 -5.75
C LYS A 233 12.31 -5.66 -4.34
N ASP A 234 12.39 -6.95 -4.06
CA ASP A 234 12.11 -7.54 -2.74
C ASP A 234 10.76 -7.08 -2.14
N GLY A 235 9.71 -7.01 -2.96
CA GLY A 235 8.38 -6.53 -2.56
C GLY A 235 8.24 -5.02 -2.42
N LYS A 236 9.32 -4.24 -2.59
CA LYS A 236 9.24 -2.78 -2.73
C LYS A 236 8.94 -2.43 -4.18
N ILE A 237 7.83 -1.76 -4.38
CA ILE A 237 7.30 -1.33 -5.66
C ILE A 237 7.56 0.17 -5.79
N THR A 238 8.21 0.57 -6.87
CA THR A 238 8.42 1.98 -7.19
C THR A 238 7.78 2.29 -8.53
N TYR A 239 6.94 3.33 -8.56
CA TYR A 239 6.38 3.88 -9.78
C TYR A 239 6.73 5.36 -9.89
N ASN A 240 7.28 5.77 -11.04
CA ASN A 240 7.56 7.17 -11.35
C ASN A 240 6.80 7.54 -12.62
N GLY A 241 5.57 8.03 -12.42
CA GLY A 241 4.71 8.50 -13.50
C GLY A 241 5.03 9.95 -13.87
N GLY A 242 5.07 10.23 -15.17
CA GLY A 242 5.11 11.59 -15.71
C GLY A 242 3.75 12.00 -16.28
N PHE A 243 3.72 13.15 -16.93
CA PHE A 243 2.59 13.54 -17.77
C PHE A 243 2.46 12.60 -18.97
N ASP A 244 1.23 12.26 -19.31
CA ASP A 244 0.90 11.41 -20.45
C ASP A 244 1.23 12.12 -21.76
N SER A 245 1.63 11.33 -22.77
CA SER A 245 1.79 11.87 -24.11
C SER A 245 0.43 11.96 -24.80
N GLU A 246 0.16 13.09 -25.42
CA GLU A 246 -1.04 13.36 -26.20
C GLU A 246 -0.72 13.40 -27.70
N GLU A 247 -1.74 13.31 -28.54
CA GLU A 247 -1.61 13.52 -29.98
C GLU A 247 -1.46 15.03 -30.27
N ILE A 248 -0.41 15.39 -30.99
CA ILE A 248 -0.14 16.78 -31.37
C ILE A 248 -0.90 17.14 -32.66
N GLY A 249 -1.63 18.26 -32.64
CA GLY A 249 -2.31 18.77 -33.83
C GLY A 249 -1.33 19.15 -34.95
N SER A 250 -1.72 18.97 -36.21
CA SER A 250 -0.82 19.15 -37.37
C SER A 250 -0.18 20.54 -37.45
N GLU A 251 -0.95 21.61 -37.19
CA GLU A 251 -0.43 22.98 -37.23
C GLU A 251 0.66 23.22 -36.17
N LEU A 252 0.43 22.75 -34.94
CA LEU A 252 1.41 22.88 -33.86
C LEU A 252 2.62 21.98 -34.11
N ARG A 253 2.40 20.78 -34.64
CA ARG A 253 3.46 19.84 -35.04
C ARG A 253 4.40 20.48 -36.06
N ASP A 254 3.86 21.09 -37.09
CA ASP A 254 4.64 21.76 -38.14
C ASP A 254 5.36 23.00 -37.57
N TYR A 255 4.70 23.75 -36.67
CA TYR A 255 5.32 24.87 -35.99
C TYR A 255 6.56 24.45 -35.17
N VAL A 256 6.42 23.47 -34.28
CA VAL A 256 7.53 23.05 -33.39
C VAL A 256 8.69 22.44 -34.18
N LEU A 257 8.38 21.68 -35.24
CA LEU A 257 9.39 21.11 -36.13
C LEU A 257 10.14 22.21 -36.90
N ASN A 258 9.41 23.18 -37.46
CA ASN A 258 10.03 24.31 -38.17
C ASN A 258 10.81 25.23 -37.24
N ALA A 259 10.36 25.43 -36.00
CA ALA A 259 11.08 26.19 -34.98
C ALA A 259 12.45 25.53 -34.67
N ALA A 260 12.46 24.21 -34.43
CA ALA A 260 13.69 23.46 -34.20
C ALA A 260 14.64 23.49 -35.42
N LYS A 261 14.12 23.31 -36.64
CA LYS A 261 14.89 23.43 -37.88
C LYS A 261 15.47 24.83 -38.08
N THR A 262 14.70 25.87 -37.79
CA THR A 262 15.14 27.27 -37.88
C THR A 262 16.26 27.53 -36.89
N TYR A 263 16.12 27.05 -35.65
CA TYR A 263 17.16 27.18 -34.65
C TYR A 263 18.47 26.49 -35.06
N THR A 264 18.46 25.24 -35.55
CA THR A 264 19.70 24.60 -36.05
C THR A 264 20.29 25.29 -37.29
N ASN A 265 19.44 25.82 -38.18
CA ASN A 265 19.90 26.56 -39.38
C ASN A 265 20.59 27.88 -39.03
N PHE A 266 20.29 28.46 -37.88
CA PHE A 266 21.03 29.63 -37.40
C PHE A 266 22.52 29.30 -37.21
N PHE A 267 22.84 28.19 -36.52
CA PHE A 267 24.22 27.83 -36.20
C PHE A 267 25.05 27.43 -37.43
N SER A 268 24.42 26.85 -38.45
CA SER A 268 25.09 26.45 -39.70
C SER A 268 25.20 27.58 -40.74
N LYS A 269 24.73 28.80 -40.45
CA LYS A 269 24.67 29.94 -41.40
C LYS A 269 23.69 29.77 -42.56
N ASP A 270 22.65 28.98 -42.39
CA ASP A 270 21.64 28.73 -43.44
C ASP A 270 20.45 29.70 -43.37
N LEU A 271 20.40 30.58 -42.37
CA LEU A 271 19.41 31.64 -42.27
C LEU A 271 19.93 32.98 -42.82
N GLU A 272 19.09 33.69 -43.56
CA GLU A 272 19.41 35.07 -43.97
C GLU A 272 19.57 35.98 -42.74
N GLY A 273 20.59 36.83 -42.74
CA GLY A 273 20.83 37.78 -41.64
C GLY A 273 21.47 37.19 -40.37
N CYS A 274 21.58 35.87 -40.24
CA CYS A 274 22.12 35.23 -39.02
C CYS A 274 23.56 35.62 -38.69
N ARG A 275 24.34 36.01 -39.71
CA ARG A 275 25.72 36.46 -39.52
C ARG A 275 25.82 37.83 -38.85
N ASN A 276 24.78 38.65 -38.97
CA ASN A 276 24.79 40.04 -38.51
C ASN A 276 24.13 40.19 -37.13
N SER A 277 23.13 39.36 -36.82
CA SER A 277 22.34 39.45 -35.59
C SER A 277 21.53 38.17 -35.32
N THR A 278 21.01 38.04 -34.10
CA THR A 278 20.04 37.02 -33.66
C THR A 278 18.61 37.23 -34.15
N ALA A 279 18.29 38.35 -34.82
CA ALA A 279 16.95 38.68 -35.29
C ALA A 279 16.19 37.52 -35.99
N PRO A 280 16.81 36.64 -36.79
CA PRO A 280 16.11 35.52 -37.42
C PRO A 280 15.51 34.49 -36.46
N ILE A 281 16.01 34.39 -35.22
CA ILE A 281 15.55 33.43 -34.20
C ILE A 281 14.88 34.11 -33.01
N GLU A 282 14.92 35.44 -32.89
CA GLU A 282 14.32 36.18 -31.76
C GLU A 282 12.82 35.91 -31.59
N GLY A 283 12.09 35.63 -32.67
CA GLY A 283 10.67 35.29 -32.61
C GLY A 283 10.37 33.89 -32.06
N LEU A 284 11.40 33.05 -31.84
CA LEU A 284 11.24 31.68 -31.34
C LEU A 284 11.44 31.59 -29.82
N PHE A 285 12.07 32.58 -29.19
CA PHE A 285 12.46 32.53 -27.79
C PHE A 285 11.93 33.77 -27.03
N PRO A 286 11.77 33.69 -25.70
CA PRO A 286 11.52 34.87 -24.89
C PRO A 286 12.63 35.91 -25.06
N ALA A 287 12.27 37.20 -25.02
CA ALA A 287 13.20 38.29 -25.17
C ALA A 287 14.26 38.28 -24.06
N GLY A 288 15.54 38.30 -24.44
CA GLY A 288 16.66 38.26 -23.49
C GLY A 288 16.94 36.89 -22.87
N SER A 289 16.25 35.83 -23.31
CA SER A 289 16.47 34.46 -22.86
C SER A 289 17.92 33.99 -23.02
N TYR A 290 18.30 33.00 -22.20
CA TYR A 290 19.61 32.36 -22.23
C TYR A 290 20.00 31.88 -23.64
N TYR A 291 19.07 31.29 -24.40
CA TYR A 291 19.35 30.77 -25.75
C TYR A 291 19.66 31.84 -26.78
N ILE A 292 19.03 33.03 -26.69
CA ILE A 292 19.39 34.16 -27.55
C ILE A 292 20.79 34.66 -27.22
N GLN A 293 21.15 34.74 -25.93
CA GLN A 293 22.49 35.13 -25.52
C GLN A 293 23.54 34.10 -25.98
N MET A 294 23.24 32.80 -25.87
CA MET A 294 24.10 31.72 -26.34
C MET A 294 24.29 31.77 -27.86
N ALA A 295 23.21 31.98 -28.61
CA ALA A 295 23.25 32.12 -30.06
C ALA A 295 24.07 33.35 -30.48
N GLU A 296 23.93 34.48 -29.78
CA GLU A 296 24.73 35.68 -30.04
C GLU A 296 26.22 35.45 -29.75
N ASN A 297 26.54 34.78 -28.64
CA ASN A 297 27.93 34.43 -28.32
C ASN A 297 28.56 33.53 -29.40
N TYR A 298 27.85 32.48 -29.80
CA TYR A 298 28.28 31.60 -30.90
C TYR A 298 28.47 32.38 -32.21
N ARG A 299 27.53 33.28 -32.56
CA ARG A 299 27.60 34.13 -33.75
C ARG A 299 28.87 34.96 -33.78
N GLN A 300 29.22 35.58 -32.66
CA GLN A 300 30.39 36.44 -32.55
C GLN A 300 31.72 35.67 -32.55
N GLN A 301 31.77 34.50 -31.92
CA GLN A 301 33.02 33.78 -31.67
C GLN A 301 33.32 32.68 -32.68
N ASP A 302 32.34 31.81 -32.96
CA ASP A 302 32.61 30.52 -33.61
C ASP A 302 31.97 30.42 -34.98
N MET A 303 30.84 31.11 -35.19
CA MET A 303 30.06 30.95 -36.41
C MET A 303 30.95 31.16 -37.64
N TRP A 304 31.83 32.15 -37.69
CA TRP A 304 32.70 32.38 -38.86
C TRP A 304 33.53 31.16 -39.29
N THR A 305 33.87 30.25 -38.36
CA THR A 305 34.60 29.00 -38.64
C THR A 305 33.76 27.90 -39.30
N TYR A 306 32.42 28.01 -39.26
CA TYR A 306 31.54 26.99 -39.84
C TYR A 306 31.81 26.80 -41.33
N SER A 307 32.06 25.55 -41.73
CA SER A 307 32.49 25.19 -43.08
C SER A 307 31.41 25.43 -44.13
N ALA A 308 31.81 25.89 -45.31
CA ALA A 308 30.88 26.10 -46.42
C ALA A 308 30.34 24.76 -46.94
N HIS A 309 29.02 24.66 -47.07
CA HIS A 309 28.32 23.47 -47.51
C HIS A 309 27.22 23.83 -48.53
N GLN A 310 26.66 22.80 -49.17
CA GLN A 310 25.42 22.89 -49.94
C GLN A 310 24.23 23.09 -48.99
N PRO A 311 23.08 23.61 -49.46
CA PRO A 311 21.89 23.75 -48.61
C PRO A 311 21.58 22.44 -47.87
N PRO A 312 21.34 22.48 -46.56
CA PRO A 312 21.10 21.29 -45.76
C PRO A 312 19.82 20.59 -46.20
N VAL A 313 19.81 19.27 -46.08
CA VAL A 313 18.63 18.43 -46.28
C VAL A 313 18.23 17.82 -44.95
N PHE A 314 16.96 17.94 -44.60
CA PHE A 314 16.40 17.33 -43.40
C PHE A 314 15.76 15.98 -43.75
N SER A 315 15.99 14.99 -42.90
CA SER A 315 15.40 13.64 -43.00
C SER A 315 15.05 13.10 -41.61
N ASN A 316 14.33 11.98 -41.56
CA ASN A 316 13.94 11.31 -40.30
C ASN A 316 13.20 12.24 -39.32
N GLU A 317 12.29 13.06 -39.86
CA GLU A 317 11.59 14.10 -39.12
C GLU A 317 10.44 13.53 -38.29
N GLU A 318 10.63 13.49 -36.98
CA GLU A 318 9.62 13.03 -36.03
C GLU A 318 9.33 14.09 -34.97
N VAL A 319 8.08 14.12 -34.53
CA VAL A 319 7.62 14.95 -33.41
C VAL A 319 6.80 14.01 -32.54
N LYS A 320 7.26 13.76 -31.32
CA LYS A 320 6.68 12.78 -30.39
C LYS A 320 6.75 13.27 -28.95
N ASP A 321 6.24 12.46 -28.02
CA ASP A 321 6.25 12.76 -26.58
C ASP A 321 5.68 14.17 -26.25
N TYR A 322 4.60 14.57 -26.94
CA TYR A 322 3.91 15.84 -26.69
C TYR A 322 3.19 15.76 -25.35
N LYS A 323 3.63 16.55 -24.37
CA LYS A 323 3.13 16.54 -23.00
C LYS A 323 2.67 17.93 -22.60
N VAL A 324 1.41 18.04 -22.19
CA VAL A 324 0.80 19.30 -21.75
C VAL A 324 0.86 19.37 -20.23
N TYR A 325 1.47 20.43 -19.69
CA TYR A 325 1.59 20.64 -18.25
C TYR A 325 0.54 21.62 -17.73
N SER A 326 0.22 22.63 -18.54
CA SER A 326 -0.82 23.63 -18.28
C SER A 326 -1.28 24.26 -19.60
N GLU A 327 -2.27 25.16 -19.54
CA GLU A 327 -2.73 25.91 -20.73
C GLU A 327 -1.63 26.77 -21.38
N ASP A 328 -0.58 27.10 -20.61
CA ASP A 328 0.52 27.98 -21.02
C ASP A 328 1.87 27.26 -21.11
N CYS A 329 1.93 25.94 -20.92
CA CYS A 329 3.19 25.19 -20.93
C CYS A 329 3.04 23.75 -21.44
N PHE A 330 3.90 23.38 -22.39
CA PHE A 330 4.01 22.00 -22.88
C PHE A 330 5.47 21.67 -23.23
N SER A 331 5.78 20.38 -23.34
CA SER A 331 7.02 19.91 -23.96
C SER A 331 6.76 19.03 -25.16
N VAL A 332 7.72 18.96 -26.07
CA VAL A 332 7.67 18.03 -27.19
C VAL A 332 9.07 17.57 -27.56
N ASN A 333 9.21 16.30 -27.93
CA ASN A 333 10.45 15.76 -28.46
C ASN A 333 10.44 15.92 -29.98
N VAL A 334 11.48 16.56 -30.51
CA VAL A 334 11.68 16.76 -31.94
C VAL A 334 12.92 16.00 -32.36
N ILE A 335 12.78 15.17 -33.40
CA ILE A 335 13.86 14.39 -33.97
C ILE A 335 14.00 14.70 -35.45
N PHE A 336 15.23 14.91 -35.90
CA PHE A 336 15.58 14.95 -37.31
C PHE A 336 17.09 14.75 -37.50
N ASP A 337 17.45 14.35 -38.70
CA ASP A 337 18.83 14.38 -39.18
C ASP A 337 19.00 15.54 -40.17
N LYS A 338 20.07 16.31 -39.99
CA LYS A 338 20.45 17.39 -40.89
C LYS A 338 21.72 17.00 -41.65
N SER A 339 21.55 16.63 -42.92
CA SER A 339 22.67 16.30 -43.82
C SER A 339 23.20 17.54 -44.54
N MET A 340 24.51 17.71 -44.53
CA MET A 340 25.23 18.80 -45.17
C MET A 340 26.40 18.25 -45.99
N ILE A 341 26.49 18.63 -47.26
CA ILE A 341 27.61 18.25 -48.13
C ILE A 341 28.62 19.41 -48.18
N LEU A 342 29.83 19.19 -47.67
CA LEU A 342 30.89 20.19 -47.63
C LEU A 342 31.37 20.56 -49.04
N LYS A 343 31.44 21.85 -49.35
CA LYS A 343 31.87 22.34 -50.67
C LYS A 343 33.35 22.07 -50.96
N LEU A 344 34.18 21.96 -49.93
CA LEU A 344 35.63 21.83 -50.07
C LEU A 344 36.05 20.45 -50.59
N ASN A 345 35.42 19.38 -50.09
CA ASN A 345 35.85 17.99 -50.31
C ASN A 345 34.71 17.03 -50.64
N GLY A 346 33.46 17.51 -50.71
CA GLY A 346 32.29 16.68 -51.00
C GLY A 346 31.91 15.72 -49.87
N GLN A 347 32.51 15.83 -48.68
CA GLN A 347 32.16 14.98 -47.55
C GLN A 347 30.78 15.34 -47.01
N GLU A 348 30.00 14.31 -46.68
CA GLU A 348 28.74 14.45 -45.95
C GLU A 348 29.01 14.58 -44.45
N ARG A 349 28.28 15.50 -43.81
CA ARG A 349 28.19 15.68 -42.36
C ARG A 349 26.73 15.59 -41.98
N VAL A 350 26.42 14.79 -40.97
CA VAL A 350 25.06 14.59 -40.46
C VAL A 350 25.03 15.04 -39.01
N ASP A 351 24.21 16.06 -38.73
CA ASP A 351 23.93 16.52 -37.38
C ASP A 351 22.61 15.89 -36.93
N HIS A 352 22.67 15.07 -35.89
CA HIS A 352 21.50 14.42 -35.31
C HIS A 352 20.90 15.29 -34.21
N ASN A 353 19.61 15.60 -34.30
CA ASN A 353 18.87 16.28 -33.25
C ASN A 353 17.88 15.30 -32.62
N ASP A 354 18.04 14.99 -31.33
CA ASP A 354 17.03 14.35 -30.47
C ASP A 354 16.96 15.16 -29.17
N GLN A 355 16.05 16.14 -29.15
CA GLN A 355 15.93 17.10 -28.06
C GLN A 355 14.48 17.29 -27.65
N ILE A 356 14.28 17.50 -26.35
CA ILE A 356 13.01 17.91 -25.76
C ILE A 356 13.00 19.44 -25.71
N TYR A 357 12.00 20.03 -26.35
CA TYR A 357 11.76 21.46 -26.38
C TYR A 357 10.60 21.79 -25.43
N TYR A 358 10.83 22.72 -24.50
CA TYR A 358 9.81 23.22 -23.59
C TYR A 358 9.30 24.56 -24.11
N TYR A 359 8.00 24.62 -24.34
CA TYR A 359 7.31 25.79 -24.84
C TYR A 359 6.50 26.45 -23.74
N VAL A 360 6.52 27.78 -23.74
CA VAL A 360 5.69 28.64 -22.89
C VAL A 360 4.90 29.60 -23.74
N LYS A 361 3.69 29.95 -23.29
CA LYS A 361 2.85 30.92 -23.97
C LYS A 361 3.08 32.31 -23.39
N ILE A 362 3.58 33.23 -24.21
CA ILE A 362 3.82 34.63 -23.83
C ILE A 362 3.13 35.51 -24.86
N ASP A 363 2.27 36.43 -24.41
CA ASP A 363 1.48 37.33 -25.27
C ASP A 363 0.74 36.60 -26.41
N GLY A 364 0.22 35.40 -26.11
CA GLY A 364 -0.52 34.57 -27.06
C GLY A 364 0.33 33.79 -28.07
N LYS A 365 1.67 33.83 -27.94
CA LYS A 365 2.61 33.10 -28.82
C LYS A 365 3.34 32.01 -28.06
N TRP A 366 3.58 30.88 -28.71
CA TRP A 366 4.38 29.78 -28.19
C TRP A 366 5.85 30.02 -28.44
N LEU A 367 6.64 30.16 -27.38
CA LEU A 367 8.08 30.41 -27.46
C LEU A 367 8.84 29.28 -26.74
N ILE A 368 10.02 28.93 -27.25
CA ILE A 368 10.92 27.96 -26.63
C ILE A 368 11.55 28.61 -25.40
N ALA A 369 11.22 28.10 -24.22
CA ALA A 369 11.82 28.55 -22.96
C ALA A 369 13.04 27.72 -22.58
N ASP A 370 13.02 26.42 -22.88
CA ASP A 370 14.06 25.48 -22.45
C ASP A 370 14.23 24.35 -23.47
N MET A 371 15.42 23.75 -23.53
CA MET A 371 15.79 22.67 -24.44
C MET A 371 16.74 21.72 -23.73
N LYS A 372 16.47 20.40 -23.85
CA LYS A 372 17.26 19.35 -23.21
C LYS A 372 17.53 18.20 -24.16
N GLU A 373 18.78 17.78 -24.28
CA GLU A 373 19.14 16.55 -24.99
C GLU A 373 18.60 15.32 -24.28
N LYS A 374 18.09 14.36 -25.06
CA LYS A 374 17.66 13.06 -24.54
C LYS A 374 18.92 12.19 -24.40
N VAL A 375 19.41 12.03 -23.16
CA VAL A 375 20.58 11.19 -22.83
C VAL A 375 20.23 9.70 -22.91
#